data_AF-A0A924QXX7-F1
#
_entry.id   AF-A0A924QXX7-F1
#
_cell.length_a   1.000
_cell.length_b   1.000
_cell.length_c   1.000
_cell.angle_alpha   90.00
_cell.angle_beta   90.00
_cell.angle_gamma   90.00
#
_symmetry.space_group_name_H-M   'P 1'
#
loop_
_entity.id
_entity.type
_entity.pdbx_description
1 polymer ?
#
loop_
_entity_poly.entity_id
_entity_poly.type
_entity_poly.pdbx_seq_one_letter_code
_entity_poly.pdbx_strand_id
1 'polypeptide(L)'
;MIKKFIDKLLGKSSSSAASKKPKFGKRVDVPVATHGIDVNLVDERALNVVRTLQQAGFEAYVVGGAVRDLLLGLRPKDFDVATNATPEQVKGLFRRAFIIGRRFRIVHVVYGRGREHEVIEVSTFRAYLDNAAAEQVAGNEKTSRSELAGMKHAVDSTGRVLRDNVWGPQEEDAVRRDFTINAMYYDPVTQVVVDYHNGLKDAKNKTIRM
;
A
#
# COMPACT_ATOMS: atom_id res chain seq x y z
N MET A 1 -10.56 48.07 32.13
CA MET A 1 -9.60 48.33 31.03
C MET A 1 -8.18 47.77 31.27
N ILE A 2 -7.87 47.20 32.44
CA ILE A 2 -6.51 46.69 32.78
C ILE A 2 -6.25 45.25 32.29
N LYS A 3 -7.28 44.41 32.06
CA LYS A 3 -7.09 43.02 31.57
C LYS A 3 -6.49 42.94 30.15
N LYS A 4 -6.82 43.87 29.26
CA LYS A 4 -6.31 43.87 27.87
C LYS A 4 -4.81 44.18 27.76
N PHE A 5 -4.21 44.77 28.79
CA PHE A 5 -2.80 45.14 28.78
C PHE A 5 -1.89 43.98 29.22
N ILE A 6 -2.39 43.09 30.10
CA ILE A 6 -1.64 41.93 30.61
C ILE A 6 -1.52 40.84 29.53
N ASP A 7 -2.55 40.62 28.72
CA ASP A 7 -2.52 39.63 27.64
C ASP A 7 -1.50 39.97 26.53
N LYS A 8 -1.14 41.25 26.38
CA LYS A 8 -0.18 41.71 25.36
C LYS A 8 1.29 41.60 25.81
N LEU A 9 1.55 41.49 27.10
CA LEU A 9 2.89 41.33 27.69
C LEU A 9 3.30 39.87 27.86
N LEU A 10 2.35 38.93 27.88
CA LEU A 10 2.61 37.50 28.14
C LEU A 10 2.64 36.61 26.89
N GLY A 11 2.80 37.18 25.69
CA GLY A 11 3.11 36.40 24.49
C GLY A 11 2.10 35.30 24.14
N LYS A 12 0.82 35.43 24.52
CA LYS A 12 -0.22 34.52 24.05
C LYS A 12 -0.67 34.95 22.66
N SER A 13 0.06 34.49 21.65
CA SER A 13 -0.44 34.38 20.29
C SER A 13 -1.66 33.47 20.30
N SER A 14 -2.84 34.07 20.26
CA SER A 14 -4.10 33.40 19.95
C SER A 14 -4.09 32.97 18.48
N SER A 15 -3.42 31.87 18.21
CA SER A 15 -3.59 31.07 17.01
C SER A 15 -3.40 29.62 17.39
N SER A 16 -4.43 29.01 17.98
CA SER A 16 -4.56 27.56 17.99
C SER A 16 -4.70 27.11 16.55
N ALA A 17 -3.56 26.93 15.86
CA ALA A 17 -3.50 26.16 14.64
C ALA A 17 -3.96 24.75 15.01
N ALA A 18 -5.24 24.46 14.78
CA ALA A 18 -5.71 23.09 14.78
C ALA A 18 -4.79 22.33 13.83
N SER A 19 -3.94 21.46 14.36
CA SER A 19 -2.99 20.68 13.58
C SER A 19 -3.79 19.91 12.53
N LYS A 20 -3.76 20.38 11.27
CA LYS A 20 -4.37 19.63 10.17
C LYS A 20 -3.74 18.24 10.19
N LYS A 21 -4.57 17.20 10.32
CA LYS A 21 -4.07 15.82 10.21
C LYS A 21 -3.27 15.70 8.90
N PRO A 22 -2.09 15.03 8.93
CA PRO A 22 -1.30 14.89 7.72
C PRO A 22 -2.14 14.17 6.65
N LYS A 23 -2.12 14.71 5.42
CA LYS A 23 -2.96 14.24 4.30
C LYS A 23 -2.83 12.73 4.06
N PHE A 24 -1.65 12.17 4.32
CA PHE A 24 -1.32 10.77 4.05
C PHE A 24 -1.08 9.92 5.31
N GLY A 25 -1.49 10.41 6.49
CA GLY A 25 -1.13 9.76 7.75
C GLY A 25 0.34 10.00 8.13
N LYS A 26 0.79 9.32 9.18
CA LYS A 26 2.18 9.40 9.66
C LYS A 26 2.71 7.99 9.80
N ARG A 27 3.88 7.73 9.24
CA ARG A 27 4.58 6.45 9.39
C ARG A 27 4.81 6.13 10.86
N VAL A 28 4.36 4.95 11.29
CA VAL A 28 4.69 4.36 12.59
C VAL A 28 5.26 2.98 12.35
N ASP A 29 6.50 2.79 12.78
CA ASP A 29 7.17 1.50 12.75
C ASP A 29 6.87 0.76 14.07
N VAL A 30 6.19 -0.37 13.96
CA VAL A 30 5.73 -1.18 15.08
C VAL A 30 6.65 -2.39 15.19
N PRO A 31 7.34 -2.58 16.33
CA PRO A 31 8.23 -3.72 16.53
C PRO A 31 7.47 -4.98 16.97
N VAL A 32 8.13 -6.15 16.87
CA VAL A 32 7.60 -7.48 17.24
C VAL A 32 6.92 -7.50 18.61
N ALA A 33 7.54 -6.86 19.61
CA ALA A 33 7.00 -6.79 20.97
C ALA A 33 5.60 -6.14 21.05
N THR A 34 5.21 -5.36 20.05
CA THR A 34 3.92 -4.63 20.01
C THR A 34 2.89 -5.29 19.11
N HIS A 35 3.31 -5.83 17.96
CA HIS A 35 2.40 -6.46 17.00
C HIS A 35 2.23 -7.97 17.18
N GLY A 36 3.24 -8.68 17.70
CA GLY A 36 3.14 -10.10 18.05
C GLY A 36 2.96 -11.06 16.87
N ILE A 37 3.37 -10.67 15.66
CA ILE A 37 3.29 -11.58 14.49
C ILE A 37 4.33 -12.67 14.67
N ASP A 38 3.90 -13.92 14.53
CA ASP A 38 4.81 -15.05 14.39
C ASP A 38 5.32 -15.13 12.95
N VAL A 39 6.60 -14.85 12.75
CA VAL A 39 7.24 -14.89 11.43
C VAL A 39 7.19 -16.28 10.78
N ASN A 40 7.03 -17.35 11.57
CA ASN A 40 6.92 -18.71 11.04
C ASN A 40 5.58 -18.97 10.32
N LEU A 41 4.60 -18.08 10.49
CA LEU A 41 3.34 -18.12 9.74
C LEU A 41 3.42 -17.43 8.38
N VAL A 42 4.54 -16.78 8.07
CA VAL A 42 4.77 -16.14 6.76
C VAL A 42 5.20 -17.19 5.74
N ASP A 43 4.58 -17.20 4.56
CA ASP A 43 4.99 -18.11 3.49
C ASP A 43 6.45 -17.82 3.07
N GLU A 44 7.26 -18.89 2.99
CA GLU A 44 8.68 -18.81 2.64
C GLU A 44 8.90 -18.12 1.28
N ARG A 45 7.98 -18.27 0.34
CA ARG A 45 8.02 -17.64 -0.98
C ARG A 45 7.80 -16.15 -0.89
N ALA A 46 6.84 -15.69 -0.08
CA ALA A 46 6.63 -14.27 0.16
C ALA A 46 7.87 -13.63 0.81
N LEU A 47 8.46 -14.31 1.81
CA LEU A 47 9.73 -13.91 2.42
C LEU A 47 10.87 -13.87 1.37
N ASN A 48 10.95 -14.86 0.48
CA ASN A 48 11.95 -14.90 -0.59
C ASN A 48 11.79 -13.75 -1.59
N VAL A 49 10.55 -13.41 -1.98
CA VAL A 49 10.26 -12.28 -2.86
C VAL A 49 10.70 -10.97 -2.20
N VAL A 50 10.30 -10.73 -0.95
CA VAL A 50 10.70 -9.53 -0.19
C VAL A 50 12.22 -9.43 -0.10
N ARG A 51 12.88 -10.51 0.31
CA ARG A 51 14.35 -10.55 0.45
C ARG A 51 15.05 -10.26 -0.87
N THR A 52 14.60 -10.85 -1.97
CA THR A 52 15.18 -10.64 -3.30
C THR A 52 15.07 -9.18 -3.74
N LEU A 53 13.90 -8.56 -3.53
CA LEU A 53 13.69 -7.15 -3.85
C LEU A 53 14.57 -6.23 -2.99
N GLN A 54 14.64 -6.49 -1.67
CA GLN A 54 15.48 -5.73 -0.75
C GLN A 54 16.97 -5.86 -1.08
N GLN A 55 17.45 -7.05 -1.44
CA GLN A 55 18.83 -7.27 -1.88
C GLN A 55 19.16 -6.52 -3.18
N ALA A 56 18.16 -6.29 -4.03
CA ALA A 56 18.29 -5.47 -5.23
C ALA A 56 18.15 -3.95 -4.97
N GLY A 57 18.01 -3.53 -3.70
CA GLY A 57 17.94 -2.13 -3.29
C GLY A 57 16.53 -1.53 -3.28
N PHE A 58 15.48 -2.35 -3.41
CA PHE A 58 14.09 -1.90 -3.37
C PHE A 58 13.47 -2.05 -1.98
N GLU A 59 12.45 -1.26 -1.70
CA GLU A 59 11.57 -1.49 -0.57
C GLU A 59 10.59 -2.61 -0.92
N ALA A 60 10.34 -3.55 -0.01
CA ALA A 60 9.36 -4.61 -0.22
C ALA A 60 8.76 -5.09 1.10
N TYR A 61 7.45 -5.34 1.09
CA TYR A 61 6.66 -5.68 2.27
C TYR A 61 5.54 -6.67 1.94
N VAL A 62 5.21 -7.56 2.86
CA VAL A 62 3.93 -8.28 2.85
C VAL A 62 2.82 -7.29 3.20
N VAL A 63 1.68 -7.34 2.51
CA VAL A 63 0.59 -6.35 2.66
C VAL A 63 -0.80 -6.98 2.73
N GLY A 64 -1.81 -6.15 2.98
CA GLY A 64 -3.22 -6.52 2.77
C GLY A 64 -3.75 -7.50 3.82
N GLY A 65 -4.60 -8.42 3.35
CA GLY A 65 -5.28 -9.38 4.22
C GLY A 65 -4.33 -10.26 5.02
N ALA A 66 -3.16 -10.61 4.45
CA ALA A 66 -2.16 -11.41 5.12
C ALA A 66 -1.65 -10.78 6.41
N VAL A 67 -1.33 -9.47 6.38
CA VAL A 67 -0.85 -8.75 7.58
C VAL A 67 -1.93 -8.71 8.65
N ARG A 68 -3.18 -8.41 8.27
CA ARG A 68 -4.33 -8.43 9.18
C ARG A 68 -4.50 -9.81 9.84
N ASP A 69 -4.47 -10.88 9.05
CA ASP A 69 -4.70 -12.23 9.54
C ASP A 69 -3.58 -12.68 10.47
N LEU A 70 -2.31 -12.39 10.13
CA LEU A 70 -1.15 -12.62 10.99
C LEU A 70 -1.26 -11.88 12.34
N LEU A 71 -1.71 -10.62 12.35
CA LEU A 71 -1.93 -9.84 13.57
C LEU A 71 -3.00 -10.45 14.48
N LEU A 72 -3.94 -11.21 13.91
CA LEU A 72 -4.99 -11.92 14.63
C LEU A 72 -4.58 -13.35 15.02
N GLY A 73 -3.35 -13.76 14.74
CA GLY A 73 -2.86 -15.13 14.96
C GLY A 73 -3.49 -16.17 14.04
N LEU A 74 -4.07 -15.73 12.91
CA LEU A 74 -4.67 -16.58 11.90
C LEU A 74 -3.65 -16.91 10.80
N ARG A 75 -3.86 -18.02 10.10
CA ARG A 75 -3.10 -18.34 8.89
C ARG A 75 -3.69 -17.60 7.69
N PRO A 76 -2.93 -16.76 6.99
CA PRO A 76 -3.36 -16.15 5.74
C PRO A 76 -3.70 -17.19 4.66
N LYS A 77 -4.63 -16.87 3.77
CA LYS A 77 -4.97 -17.70 2.61
C LYS A 77 -4.02 -17.47 1.43
N ASP A 78 -3.59 -16.24 1.28
CA ASP A 78 -2.79 -15.69 0.21
C ASP A 78 -1.79 -14.68 0.80
N PHE A 79 -0.68 -14.48 0.08
CA PHE A 79 0.36 -13.53 0.45
C PHE A 79 0.65 -12.62 -0.75
N ASP A 80 0.44 -11.33 -0.52
CA ASP A 80 0.77 -10.27 -1.48
C ASP A 80 1.97 -9.48 -1.00
N VAL A 81 2.81 -9.06 -1.94
CA VAL A 81 3.94 -8.17 -1.70
C VAL A 81 3.70 -6.83 -2.38
N ALA A 82 4.03 -5.74 -1.68
CA ALA A 82 4.11 -4.39 -2.26
C ALA A 82 5.55 -3.87 -2.25
N THR A 83 5.93 -3.14 -3.29
CA THR A 83 7.30 -2.65 -3.48
C THR A 83 7.35 -1.30 -4.20
N ASN A 84 8.45 -0.56 -4.05
CA ASN A 84 8.72 0.62 -4.89
C ASN A 84 9.31 0.26 -6.28
N ALA A 85 9.64 -1.01 -6.53
CA ALA A 85 10.08 -1.47 -7.85
C ALA A 85 8.92 -1.47 -8.87
N THR A 86 9.16 -0.94 -10.07
CA THR A 86 8.20 -1.01 -11.18
C THR A 86 7.96 -2.45 -11.64
N PRO A 87 6.83 -2.76 -12.30
CA PRO A 87 6.56 -4.13 -12.76
C PRO A 87 7.66 -4.74 -13.65
N GLU A 88 8.29 -3.90 -14.48
CA GLU A 88 9.44 -4.28 -15.30
C GLU A 88 10.67 -4.63 -14.46
N GLN A 89 10.96 -3.84 -13.43
CA GLN A 89 12.09 -4.10 -12.51
C GLN A 89 11.86 -5.38 -11.71
N VAL A 90 10.64 -5.58 -11.17
CA VAL A 90 10.27 -6.83 -10.49
C VAL A 90 10.46 -8.01 -11.45
N LYS A 91 9.89 -7.94 -12.66
CA LYS A 91 10.05 -8.99 -13.67
C LYS A 91 11.52 -9.29 -13.98
N GLY A 92 12.37 -8.27 -14.01
CA GLY A 92 13.81 -8.41 -14.25
C GLY A 92 14.55 -9.22 -13.18
N LEU A 93 14.03 -9.26 -11.94
CA LEU A 93 14.65 -9.97 -10.81
C LEU A 93 14.23 -11.44 -10.71
N PHE A 94 13.12 -11.83 -11.32
CA PHE A 94 12.56 -13.17 -11.17
C PHE A 94 12.43 -13.87 -12.53
N ARG A 95 13.12 -15.02 -12.68
CA ARG A 95 13.12 -15.81 -13.92
C ARG A 95 11.71 -16.23 -14.37
N ARG A 96 10.80 -16.48 -13.42
CA ARG A 96 9.40 -16.88 -13.67
C ARG A 96 8.45 -15.85 -13.11
N ALA A 97 8.48 -14.66 -13.69
CA ALA A 97 7.56 -13.58 -13.37
C ALA A 97 6.77 -13.13 -14.60
N PHE A 98 5.48 -12.89 -14.42
CA PHE A 98 4.58 -12.44 -15.47
C PHE A 98 3.89 -11.16 -15.03
N ILE A 99 3.95 -10.13 -15.87
CA ILE A 99 3.14 -8.93 -15.64
C ILE A 99 1.73 -9.24 -16.11
N ILE A 100 0.79 -9.24 -15.18
CA ILE A 100 -0.64 -9.50 -15.41
C ILE A 100 -1.40 -8.19 -15.32
N GLY A 101 -2.52 -8.14 -16.04
CA GLY A 101 -3.42 -7.00 -16.03
C GLY A 101 -2.96 -5.85 -16.91
N ARG A 102 -3.93 -5.09 -17.41
CA ARG A 102 -3.71 -3.84 -18.16
C ARG A 102 -4.15 -2.63 -17.35
N ARG A 103 -5.30 -2.76 -16.68
CA ARG A 103 -5.87 -1.77 -15.74
C ARG A 103 -4.94 -1.57 -14.54
N PHE A 104 -4.75 -2.64 -13.78
CA PHE A 104 -3.86 -2.74 -12.64
C PHE A 104 -2.74 -3.70 -13.00
N ARG A 105 -1.54 -3.15 -13.26
CA ARG A 105 -0.38 -4.00 -13.54
C ARG A 105 0.16 -4.57 -12.23
N ILE A 106 0.15 -5.90 -12.12
CA ILE A 106 0.66 -6.68 -11.00
C ILE A 106 1.63 -7.70 -11.58
N VAL A 107 2.64 -8.11 -10.81
CA VAL A 107 3.58 -9.16 -11.22
C VAL A 107 3.29 -10.44 -10.46
N HIS A 108 3.03 -11.52 -11.18
CA HIS A 108 2.88 -12.86 -10.61
C HIS A 108 4.25 -13.53 -10.60
N VAL A 109 4.83 -13.74 -9.42
CA VAL A 109 6.06 -14.53 -9.25
C VAL A 109 5.67 -15.97 -8.98
N VAL A 110 6.06 -16.88 -9.88
CA VAL A 110 5.54 -18.25 -9.91
C VAL A 110 6.56 -19.26 -9.37
N TYR A 111 6.15 -20.00 -8.34
CA TYR A 111 6.88 -21.11 -7.71
C TYR A 111 6.26 -22.46 -8.11
N GLY A 112 7.02 -23.56 -8.00
CA GLY A 112 6.57 -24.91 -8.40
C GLY A 112 6.63 -25.18 -9.91
N ARG A 113 6.24 -26.38 -10.37
CA ARG A 113 6.27 -26.76 -11.80
C ARG A 113 4.96 -27.45 -12.20
N GLY A 114 4.56 -27.32 -13.46
CA GLY A 114 3.37 -27.99 -13.99
C GLY A 114 2.05 -27.28 -13.62
N ARG A 115 1.00 -28.06 -13.36
CA ARG A 115 -0.35 -27.54 -13.03
C ARG A 115 -0.48 -27.11 -11.57
N GLU A 116 0.40 -27.59 -10.70
CA GLU A 116 0.52 -27.13 -9.32
C GLU A 116 1.61 -26.06 -9.26
N HIS A 117 1.17 -24.82 -9.40
CA HIS A 117 2.03 -23.68 -9.17
C HIS A 117 1.38 -22.76 -8.16
N GLU A 118 2.23 -22.12 -7.37
CA GLU A 118 1.81 -21.11 -6.41
C GLU A 118 2.39 -19.78 -6.85
N VAL A 119 1.64 -18.73 -6.54
CA VAL A 119 1.91 -17.38 -7.03
C VAL A 119 1.99 -16.45 -5.84
N ILE A 120 3.05 -15.63 -5.83
CA ILE A 120 3.09 -14.43 -5.01
C ILE A 120 2.78 -13.26 -5.92
N GLU A 121 1.72 -12.52 -5.61
CA GLU A 121 1.41 -11.28 -6.30
C GLU A 121 2.30 -10.16 -5.78
N VAL A 122 2.92 -9.43 -6.70
CA VAL A 122 3.80 -8.31 -6.39
C VAL A 122 3.26 -7.05 -7.05
N SER A 123 2.90 -6.08 -6.24
CA SER A 123 2.35 -4.80 -6.66
C SER A 123 3.34 -3.66 -6.41
N THR A 124 3.42 -2.73 -7.37
CA THR A 124 4.18 -1.50 -7.17
C THR A 124 3.31 -0.50 -6.39
N PHE A 125 3.90 0.22 -5.43
CA PHE A 125 3.23 1.32 -4.72
C PHE A 125 2.59 2.30 -5.69
N ARG A 126 1.34 2.66 -5.42
CA ARG A 126 0.54 3.53 -6.30
C ARG A 126 0.56 4.96 -5.79
N ALA A 127 0.68 5.91 -6.72
CA ALA A 127 0.57 7.33 -6.39
C ALA A 127 -0.87 7.70 -6.04
N TYR A 128 -1.02 8.63 -5.11
CA TYR A 128 -2.29 9.26 -4.78
C TYR A 128 -2.59 10.31 -5.84
N LEU A 129 -3.54 9.99 -6.72
CA LEU A 129 -4.08 10.91 -7.70
C LEU A 129 -5.43 11.39 -7.23
N ASP A 130 -5.64 12.71 -7.26
CA ASP A 130 -6.98 13.25 -7.10
C ASP A 130 -7.82 12.79 -8.30
N ASN A 131 -8.95 12.15 -8.06
CA ASN A 131 -9.86 11.70 -9.11
C ASN A 131 -10.31 12.87 -10.00
N ALA A 132 -10.32 14.11 -9.48
CA ALA A 132 -10.59 15.31 -10.27
C ALA A 132 -9.50 15.61 -11.31
N ALA A 133 -8.28 15.10 -11.13
CA ALA A 133 -7.15 15.28 -12.03
C ALA A 133 -7.00 14.12 -13.04
N ALA A 134 -7.87 13.11 -13.00
CA ALA A 134 -7.81 11.97 -13.90
C ALA A 134 -8.35 12.30 -15.30
N GLU A 135 -7.63 11.88 -16.34
CA GLU A 135 -8.12 12.00 -17.72
C GLU A 135 -9.38 11.14 -17.89
N GLN A 136 -10.50 11.78 -18.24
CA GLN A 136 -11.77 11.12 -18.50
C GLN A 136 -11.78 10.57 -19.93
N VAL A 137 -12.10 9.28 -20.07
CA VAL A 137 -12.23 8.60 -21.35
C VAL A 137 -13.68 8.17 -21.53
N ALA A 138 -14.26 8.46 -22.69
CA ALA A 138 -15.60 8.00 -23.03
C ALA A 138 -15.58 6.49 -23.34
N GLY A 139 -16.48 5.71 -22.74
CA GLY A 139 -16.58 4.27 -22.95
C GLY A 139 -15.85 3.43 -21.89
N ASN A 140 -15.46 2.20 -22.25
CA ASN A 140 -14.86 1.22 -21.35
C ASN A 140 -13.51 0.68 -21.88
N GLU A 141 -12.84 -0.17 -21.10
CA GLU A 141 -11.54 -0.75 -21.45
C GLU A 141 -11.48 -1.44 -22.83
N LYS A 142 -12.60 -2.00 -23.30
CA LYS A 142 -12.67 -2.71 -24.58
C LYS A 142 -12.89 -1.74 -25.74
N THR A 143 -13.81 -0.80 -25.58
CA THR A 143 -14.20 0.14 -26.64
C THR A 143 -13.15 1.23 -26.88
N SER A 144 -12.39 1.58 -25.84
CA SER A 144 -11.46 2.72 -25.88
C SER A 144 -10.00 2.23 -25.81
N ARG A 145 -9.72 1.01 -26.27
CA ARG A 145 -8.41 0.34 -26.14
C ARG A 145 -7.26 1.10 -26.80
N SER A 146 -7.52 1.75 -27.94
CA SER A 146 -6.55 2.58 -28.67
C SER A 146 -6.29 3.91 -27.97
N GLU A 147 -7.33 4.56 -27.45
CA GLU A 147 -7.22 5.81 -26.67
C GLU A 147 -6.49 5.58 -25.34
N LEU A 148 -6.80 4.47 -24.68
CA LEU A 148 -6.12 4.01 -23.46
C LEU A 148 -4.69 3.49 -23.72
N ALA A 149 -4.20 3.50 -24.96
CA ALA A 149 -2.84 3.09 -25.28
C ALA A 149 -1.88 4.26 -25.01
N GLY A 150 -1.05 4.11 -23.97
CA GLY A 150 -0.11 5.16 -23.53
C GLY A 150 -0.56 5.88 -22.26
N MET A 151 -1.87 5.85 -21.94
CA MET A 151 -2.38 6.42 -20.69
C MET A 151 -1.93 5.60 -19.48
N LYS A 152 -1.37 6.29 -18.48
CA LYS A 152 -0.99 5.68 -17.19
C LYS A 152 -2.15 5.70 -16.20
N HIS A 153 -2.96 6.76 -16.20
CA HIS A 153 -4.14 6.89 -15.38
C HIS A 153 -5.31 7.36 -16.25
N ALA A 154 -6.48 6.74 -16.08
CA ALA A 154 -7.69 7.08 -16.82
C ALA A 154 -8.90 6.62 -16.03
N VAL A 155 -10.01 7.36 -16.10
CA VAL A 155 -11.31 7.01 -15.53
C VAL A 155 -12.40 7.09 -16.60
N ASP A 156 -13.47 6.32 -16.46
CA ASP A 156 -14.65 6.49 -17.32
C ASP A 156 -15.54 7.64 -16.84
N SER A 157 -16.61 7.92 -17.59
CA SER A 157 -17.59 8.97 -17.27
C SER A 157 -18.31 8.78 -15.92
N THR A 158 -18.27 7.59 -15.33
CA THR A 158 -18.86 7.29 -14.02
C THR A 158 -17.84 7.38 -12.88
N GLY A 159 -16.58 7.73 -13.19
CA GLY A 159 -15.47 7.77 -12.23
C GLY A 159 -14.85 6.39 -11.96
N ARG A 160 -15.22 5.35 -12.73
CA ARG A 160 -14.59 4.04 -12.59
C ARG A 160 -13.20 4.10 -13.22
N VAL A 161 -12.19 3.74 -12.44
CA VAL A 161 -10.80 3.66 -12.89
C VAL A 161 -10.67 2.72 -14.09
N LEU A 162 -10.07 3.14 -15.20
CA LEU A 162 -9.77 2.32 -16.39
C LEU A 162 -8.27 2.01 -16.50
N ARG A 163 -7.40 2.86 -15.94
CA ARG A 163 -5.95 2.64 -15.82
C ARG A 163 -5.45 3.28 -14.53
N ASP A 164 -4.46 2.64 -13.92
CA ASP A 164 -3.96 3.09 -12.62
C ASP A 164 -2.46 2.86 -12.42
N ASN A 165 -1.67 2.96 -13.48
CA ASN A 165 -0.24 2.62 -13.49
C ASN A 165 0.64 3.84 -13.24
N VAL A 166 0.29 4.61 -12.20
CA VAL A 166 1.09 5.72 -11.70
C VAL A 166 1.67 5.32 -10.35
N TRP A 167 2.99 5.38 -10.27
CA TRP A 167 3.78 4.89 -9.14
C TRP A 167 4.11 6.04 -8.20
N GLY A 168 4.06 5.77 -6.90
CA GLY A 168 4.28 6.77 -5.86
C GLY A 168 4.94 6.18 -4.62
N PRO A 169 5.16 7.01 -3.60
CA PRO A 169 5.73 6.57 -2.33
C PRO A 169 4.72 5.73 -1.52
N GLN A 170 5.22 5.02 -0.51
CA GLN A 170 4.44 4.07 0.29
C GLN A 170 3.25 4.73 1.00
N GLU A 171 3.41 5.95 1.54
CA GLU A 171 2.35 6.70 2.23
C GLU A 171 1.18 7.05 1.31
N GLU A 172 1.44 7.25 0.02
CA GLU A 172 0.40 7.48 -0.97
C GLU A 172 -0.35 6.18 -1.29
N ASP A 173 0.36 5.06 -1.40
CA ASP A 173 -0.24 3.73 -1.56
C ASP A 173 -1.14 3.38 -0.37
N ALA A 174 -0.70 3.69 0.85
CA ALA A 174 -1.42 3.37 2.09
C ALA A 174 -2.80 4.02 2.13
N VAL A 175 -2.90 5.28 1.70
CA VAL A 175 -4.13 6.09 1.72
C VAL A 175 -5.14 5.63 0.67
N ARG A 176 -4.66 4.94 -0.36
CA ARG A 176 -5.51 4.42 -1.44
C ARG A 176 -6.17 3.09 -1.11
N ARG A 177 -5.75 2.45 0.00
CA ARG A 177 -6.32 1.19 0.46
C ARG A 177 -7.67 1.41 1.11
N ASP A 178 -8.49 0.36 1.08
CA ASP A 178 -9.90 0.41 1.44
C ASP A 178 -10.15 0.60 2.94
N PHE A 179 -9.41 -0.13 3.77
CA PHE A 179 -9.56 -0.11 5.22
C PHE A 179 -8.23 -0.02 5.94
N THR A 180 -8.21 0.65 7.10
CA THR A 180 -7.00 0.83 7.93
C THR A 180 -6.31 -0.50 8.25
N ILE A 181 -7.09 -1.55 8.53
CA ILE A 181 -6.58 -2.89 8.84
C ILE A 181 -5.92 -3.61 7.64
N ASN A 182 -6.21 -3.19 6.41
CA ASN A 182 -5.60 -3.72 5.18
C ASN A 182 -4.48 -2.79 4.65
N ALA A 183 -4.24 -1.66 5.33
CA ALA A 183 -3.28 -0.62 4.96
C ALA A 183 -1.98 -0.65 5.78
N MET A 184 -1.59 -1.84 6.22
CA MET A 184 -0.33 -2.09 6.92
C MET A 184 0.65 -2.85 6.03
N TYR A 185 1.94 -2.62 6.28
CA TYR A 185 3.05 -3.20 5.53
C TYR A 185 3.97 -3.94 6.49
N TYR A 186 4.11 -5.24 6.35
CA TYR A 186 4.98 -6.05 7.19
C TYR A 186 6.26 -6.40 6.46
N ASP A 187 7.41 -6.05 7.03
CA ASP A 187 8.71 -6.52 6.57
C ASP A 187 9.10 -7.79 7.33
N PRO A 188 9.00 -8.99 6.73
CA PRO A 188 9.35 -10.24 7.41
C PRO A 188 10.87 -10.42 7.62
N VAL A 189 11.72 -9.58 7.03
CA VAL A 189 13.19 -9.62 7.23
C VAL A 189 13.56 -8.89 8.52
N THR A 190 13.07 -7.65 8.69
CA THR A 190 13.31 -6.86 9.91
C THR A 190 12.26 -7.09 11.01
N GLN A 191 11.17 -7.78 10.67
CA GLN A 191 10.01 -8.04 11.53
C GLN A 191 9.37 -6.74 12.06
N VAL A 192 9.29 -5.73 11.21
CA VAL A 192 8.64 -4.45 11.50
C VAL A 192 7.32 -4.35 10.72
N VAL A 193 6.25 -3.93 11.41
CA VAL A 193 5.01 -3.51 10.75
C VAL A 193 5.00 -1.99 10.61
N VAL A 194 4.80 -1.49 9.41
CA VAL A 194 4.59 -0.08 9.11
C VAL A 194 3.10 0.21 9.06
N ASP A 195 2.64 1.15 9.89
CA ASP A 195 1.24 1.56 10.00
C ASP A 195 1.12 3.10 9.86
N TYR A 196 0.39 3.55 8.83
CA TYR A 196 0.13 4.99 8.59
C TYR A 196 -1.20 5.47 9.18
N HIS A 197 -2.13 4.54 9.45
CA HIS A 197 -3.55 4.83 9.64
C HIS A 197 -4.14 4.27 10.94
N ASN A 198 -3.30 3.77 11.84
CA ASN A 198 -3.68 3.08 13.08
C ASN A 198 -4.42 1.75 12.83
N GLY A 199 -4.07 1.07 11.73
CA GLY A 199 -4.60 -0.25 11.39
C GLY A 199 -4.35 -1.27 12.50
N LEU A 200 -3.22 -1.19 13.22
CA LEU A 200 -2.94 -2.09 14.34
C LEU A 200 -3.95 -1.91 15.48
N LYS A 201 -4.29 -0.65 15.78
CA LYS A 201 -5.26 -0.32 16.83
C LYS A 201 -6.66 -0.79 16.41
N ASP A 202 -7.04 -0.54 15.17
CA ASP A 202 -8.33 -0.97 14.65
C ASP A 202 -8.44 -2.51 14.59
N ALA A 203 -7.37 -3.23 14.23
CA ALA A 203 -7.32 -4.69 14.27
C ALA A 203 -7.52 -5.23 15.70
N LYS A 204 -6.82 -4.68 16.70
CA LYS A 204 -6.99 -5.05 18.12
C LYS A 204 -8.41 -4.78 18.62
N ASN A 205 -9.01 -3.68 18.17
CA ASN A 205 -10.38 -3.28 18.53
C ASN A 205 -11.46 -3.95 17.66
N LYS A 206 -11.10 -4.84 16.74
CA LYS A 206 -12.02 -5.46 15.77
C LYS A 206 -12.89 -4.44 15.03
N THR A 207 -12.29 -3.32 14.65
CA THR A 207 -12.96 -2.19 14.02
C THR A 207 -12.61 -2.13 12.54
N ILE A 208 -13.62 -2.00 11.68
CA ILE A 208 -13.43 -1.70 10.26
C ILE A 208 -13.57 -0.18 10.10
N ARG A 209 -12.54 0.46 9.54
CA ARG A 209 -12.49 1.90 9.31
C ARG A 209 -11.90 2.16 7.93
N MET A 210 -12.54 3.05 7.18
CA MET A 210 -12.01 3.64 5.94
C MET A 210 -11.04 4.77 6.29
#